data_AF-A0A9C8JCP5-F1
#
_entry.id   AF-A0A9C8JCP5-F1
#
_cell.length_a   1.000
_cell.length_b   1.000
_cell.length_c   1.000
_cell.angle_alpha   90.00
_cell.angle_beta   90.00
_cell.angle_gamma   90.00
#
_symmetry.space_group_name_H-M   'P 1'
#
loop_
_entity.id
_entity.type
_entity.pdbx_description
1 polymer ?
#
loop_
_entity_poly.entity_id
_entity_poly.type
_entity_poly.pdbx_seq_one_letter_code
_entity_poly.pdbx_strand_id
1 'polypeptide(L)'
;MKKVLTSASALYLSFCQNAYAALPTAVPPSNGAANGNWLELLKGYIKDASILLGLTLSVVGFIWLGWIALADINQARAGRKEWGEVGVTVIAGAGVFLFVSYLLAQAAGVF
;
A
#
# COMPACT_ATOMS: atom_id res chain seq x y z
N MET A 1 -32.18 -57.14 -7.51
CA MET A 1 -32.14 -55.78 -8.09
C MET A 1 -31.89 -54.69 -7.05
N LYS A 2 -32.60 -54.63 -5.91
CA LYS A 2 -32.42 -53.58 -4.89
C LYS A 2 -30.98 -53.44 -4.34
N LYS A 3 -30.28 -54.55 -4.08
CA LYS A 3 -28.90 -54.56 -3.54
C LYS A 3 -27.85 -53.97 -4.50
N VAL A 4 -28.02 -54.17 -5.81
CA VAL A 4 -27.13 -53.63 -6.85
C VAL A 4 -27.32 -52.12 -6.99
N LEU A 5 -28.55 -51.65 -6.80
CA LEU A 5 -28.88 -50.22 -6.80
C LEU A 5 -28.26 -49.51 -5.58
N THR A 6 -28.24 -50.17 -4.41
CA THR A 6 -27.63 -49.62 -3.19
C THR A 6 -26.11 -49.55 -3.30
N SER A 7 -25.46 -50.57 -3.86
CA SER A 7 -24.01 -50.55 -4.08
C SER A 7 -23.58 -49.54 -5.15
N ALA A 8 -24.37 -49.37 -6.21
CA ALA A 8 -24.11 -48.36 -7.23
C ALA A 8 -24.24 -46.93 -6.68
N SER A 9 -25.24 -46.68 -5.82
CA SER A 9 -25.42 -45.38 -5.17
C SER A 9 -24.29 -45.05 -4.18
N ALA A 10 -23.78 -46.06 -3.46
CA ALA A 10 -22.63 -45.89 -2.56
C ALA A 10 -21.34 -45.57 -3.34
N LEU A 11 -21.13 -46.22 -4.48
CA LEU A 11 -19.99 -45.93 -5.36
C LEU A 11 -20.05 -44.50 -5.94
N TYR A 12 -21.25 -44.02 -6.29
CA TYR A 12 -21.47 -42.67 -6.79
C TYR A 12 -21.16 -41.59 -5.75
N LEU A 13 -21.49 -41.85 -4.48
CA LEU A 13 -21.16 -40.98 -3.35
C LEU A 13 -19.67 -40.97 -3.03
N SER A 14 -18.96 -42.10 -3.23
CA SER A 14 -17.50 -42.16 -3.07
C SER A 14 -16.71 -41.48 -4.19
N PHE A 15 -17.28 -41.37 -5.40
CA PHE A 15 -16.69 -40.58 -6.50
C PHE A 15 -16.93 -39.08 -6.35
N CYS A 16 -17.94 -38.68 -5.57
CA CYS A 16 -18.25 -37.29 -5.27
C CYS A 16 -17.44 -36.77 -4.06
N GLN A 17 -16.16 -37.15 -3.96
CA GLN A 17 -15.26 -36.53 -3.00
C GLN A 17 -15.16 -35.04 -3.34
N ASN A 18 -15.50 -34.20 -2.37
CA ASN A 18 -15.41 -32.75 -2.45
C ASN A 18 -14.02 -32.36 -2.98
N ALA A 19 -13.97 -31.92 -4.23
CA ALA A 19 -12.83 -31.18 -4.74
C ALA A 19 -12.82 -29.85 -3.99
N TYR A 20 -12.11 -29.81 -2.85
CA TYR A 20 -11.69 -28.55 -2.28
C TYR A 20 -10.86 -27.89 -3.37
N ALA A 21 -11.39 -26.84 -3.99
CA ALA A 21 -10.58 -25.94 -4.77
C ALA A 21 -9.42 -25.53 -3.84
N ALA A 22 -8.19 -25.87 -4.23
CA ALA A 22 -6.99 -25.33 -3.60
C ALA A 22 -6.99 -23.83 -3.92
N LEU A 23 -7.83 -23.09 -3.22
CA LEU A 23 -7.95 -21.66 -3.35
C LEU A 23 -6.59 -21.08 -2.92
N PRO A 24 -6.01 -20.15 -3.69
CA PRO A 24 -4.83 -19.43 -3.24
C PRO A 24 -5.02 -18.98 -1.80
N THR A 25 -4.12 -19.37 -0.90
CA THR A 25 -4.21 -18.98 0.50
C THR A 25 -4.06 -17.47 0.57
N ALA A 26 -4.98 -16.79 1.26
CA ALA A 26 -4.89 -15.35 1.45
C ALA A 26 -3.54 -15.01 2.09
N VAL A 27 -2.79 -14.10 1.47
CA VAL A 27 -1.50 -13.63 2.00
C VAL A 27 -1.81 -12.86 3.29
N PRO A 28 -1.32 -13.31 4.45
CA PRO A 28 -1.57 -12.62 5.71
C PRO A 28 -0.92 -11.23 5.68
N PRO A 29 -1.47 -10.24 6.42
CA PRO A 29 -0.84 -8.94 6.56
C PRO A 29 0.55 -9.08 7.21
N SER A 30 1.41 -8.08 7.06
CA SER A 30 2.81 -8.11 7.52
C SER A 30 2.97 -8.44 9.01
N ASN A 31 1.95 -8.15 9.81
CA ASN A 31 1.91 -8.41 11.25
C ASN A 31 1.42 -9.84 11.62
N GLY A 32 1.09 -10.70 10.64
CA GLY A 32 0.66 -12.09 10.84
C GLY A 32 -0.86 -12.31 10.71
N ALA A 33 -1.25 -13.58 10.54
CA ALA A 33 -2.67 -13.97 10.43
C ALA A 33 -3.39 -13.83 11.77
N ALA A 34 -4.54 -13.15 11.78
CA ALA A 34 -5.35 -13.07 12.98
C ALA A 34 -6.04 -14.43 13.22
N ASN A 35 -5.67 -15.12 14.30
CA ASN A 35 -6.25 -16.39 14.73
C ASN A 35 -7.71 -16.21 15.22
N GLY A 36 -8.63 -15.84 14.32
CA GLY A 36 -10.05 -15.62 14.62
C GLY A 36 -10.44 -14.19 15.00
N ASN A 37 -9.48 -13.25 15.10
CA ASN A 37 -9.74 -11.85 15.43
C ASN A 37 -9.85 -10.96 14.16
N TRP A 38 -11.05 -10.90 13.58
CA TRP A 38 -11.28 -10.21 12.30
C TRP A 38 -10.95 -8.70 12.32
N LEU A 39 -11.09 -8.04 13.48
CA LEU A 39 -10.75 -6.62 13.61
C LEU A 39 -9.25 -6.38 13.49
N GLU A 40 -8.44 -7.27 14.05
CA GLU A 40 -6.99 -7.21 14.00
C GLU A 40 -6.45 -7.48 12.59
N LEU A 41 -7.10 -8.41 11.88
CA LEU A 41 -6.81 -8.67 10.46
C LEU A 41 -7.04 -7.42 9.60
N LEU A 42 -8.19 -6.76 9.78
CA LEU A 42 -8.52 -5.53 9.05
C LEU A 42 -7.50 -4.41 9.34
N LYS A 43 -7.12 -4.23 10.61
CA LYS A 43 -6.10 -3.25 11.00
C LYS A 43 -4.75 -3.53 10.33
N GLY A 44 -4.35 -4.81 10.25
CA GLY A 44 -3.14 -5.22 9.56
C GLY A 44 -3.13 -4.82 8.08
N TYR A 45 -4.22 -5.10 7.36
CA TYR A 45 -4.33 -4.69 5.95
C TYR A 45 -4.37 -3.17 5.77
N ILE A 46 -5.05 -2.44 6.67
CA ILE A 46 -5.08 -0.97 6.61
C ILE A 46 -3.68 -0.39 6.85
N LYS A 47 -2.90 -0.97 7.77
CA LYS A 47 -1.51 -0.58 8.01
C LYS A 47 -0.65 -0.81 6.76
N ASP A 48 -0.72 -1.99 6.17
CA ASP A 48 0.08 -2.30 4.98
C ASP A 48 -0.29 -1.39 3.80
N ALA A 49 -1.59 -1.14 3.61
CA ALA A 49 -2.09 -0.23 2.58
C ALA A 49 -1.67 1.23 2.83
N SER A 50 -1.73 1.70 4.08
CA SER A 50 -1.38 3.08 4.42
C SER A 50 0.11 3.35 4.27
N ILE A 51 0.98 2.39 4.60
CA ILE A 51 2.41 2.48 4.35
C ILE A 51 2.69 2.58 2.86
N LEU A 52 2.06 1.72 2.05
CA LEU A 52 2.24 1.75 0.59
C LEU A 52 1.74 3.06 -0.03
N LEU A 53 0.59 3.56 0.43
CA LEU A 53 0.05 4.85 0.00
C LEU A 53 0.97 6.00 0.41
N GLY A 54 1.44 6.01 1.65
CA GLY A 54 2.35 7.02 2.16
C GLY A 54 3.65 7.08 1.36
N LEU A 55 4.24 5.92 1.06
CA LEU A 55 5.43 5.82 0.22
C LEU A 55 5.19 6.40 -1.18
N THR A 56 4.08 6.02 -1.80
CA THR A 56 3.74 6.48 -3.16
C THR A 56 3.53 8.00 -3.20
N LEU A 57 2.82 8.56 -2.21
CA LEU A 57 2.59 9.99 -2.10
C LEU A 57 3.90 10.77 -1.88
N SER A 58 4.83 10.23 -1.09
CA SER A 58 6.15 10.84 -0.91
C SER A 58 6.93 10.93 -2.24
N VAL A 59 6.90 9.87 -3.05
CA VAL A 59 7.55 9.89 -4.38
C VAL A 59 6.93 10.96 -5.28
N VAL A 60 5.59 11.02 -5.36
CA VAL A 60 4.88 12.01 -6.17
C VAL A 60 5.17 13.44 -5.67
N GLY A 61 5.15 13.66 -4.36
CA GLY A 61 5.46 14.96 -3.76
C GLY A 61 6.89 15.41 -4.04
N PHE A 62 7.86 14.49 -4.02
CA PHE A 62 9.24 14.81 -4.36
C PHE A 62 9.41 15.22 -5.82
N ILE A 63 8.75 14.52 -6.75
CA ILE A 63 8.73 14.88 -8.17
C ILE A 63 8.12 16.27 -8.35
N TRP A 64 7.01 16.55 -7.65
CA TRP A 64 6.33 17.85 -7.70
C TRP A 64 7.22 18.99 -7.18
N LEU A 65 7.95 18.78 -6.08
CA LEU A 65 8.91 19.77 -5.56
C LEU A 65 10.06 20.01 -6.53
N GLY A 66 10.59 18.96 -7.15
CA GLY A 66 11.60 19.08 -8.19
C GLY A 66 11.10 19.93 -9.36
N TRP A 67 9.84 19.74 -9.77
CA TRP A 67 9.21 20.54 -10.82
C TRP A 67 9.15 22.03 -10.46
N ILE A 68 8.72 22.37 -9.24
CA ILE A 68 8.67 23.77 -8.76
C ILE A 68 10.07 24.39 -8.76
N ALA A 69 11.08 23.66 -8.25
CA ALA A 69 12.45 24.14 -8.21
C ALA A 69 13.00 24.41 -9.63
N LEU A 70 12.74 23.52 -10.59
CA LEU A 70 13.14 23.71 -11.99
C LEU A 70 12.45 24.92 -12.62
N ALA A 71 11.15 25.11 -12.36
CA ALA A 71 10.41 26.26 -12.85
C ALA A 71 10.99 27.59 -12.33
N ASP A 72 11.31 27.64 -11.04
CA ASP A 72 11.92 28.81 -10.40
C ASP A 72 13.33 29.11 -10.93
N ILE A 73 14.14 28.07 -11.15
CA ILE A 73 15.48 28.22 -11.77
C ILE A 73 15.35 28.82 -13.18
N ASN A 74 14.37 28.39 -13.96
CA ASN A 74 14.14 28.95 -15.29
C ASN A 74 13.71 30.42 -15.23
N GLN A 75 12.92 30.82 -14.24
CA GLN A 75 12.54 32.22 -14.03
C GLN A 75 13.74 33.08 -13.63
N ALA A 76 14.63 32.58 -12.76
CA ALA A 76 15.86 33.29 -12.40
C ALA A 76 16.82 33.42 -13.58
N ARG A 77 16.96 32.37 -14.40
CA ARG A 77 17.76 32.42 -15.64
C ARG A 77 17.22 33.44 -16.64
N ALA A 78 15.90 33.62 -16.68
CA ALA A 78 15.25 34.62 -17.53
C ALA A 78 15.28 36.05 -16.95
N GLY A 79 15.93 36.26 -15.79
CA GLY A 79 15.98 37.57 -15.12
C GLY A 79 14.65 38.03 -14.53
N ARG A 80 13.66 37.13 -14.43
CA ARG A 80 12.31 37.43 -13.92
C ARG A 80 12.17 37.20 -12.41
N LYS A 81 13.17 36.58 -11.78
CA LYS A 81 13.22 36.24 -10.36
C LYS A 81 14.65 36.38 -9.86
N GLU A 82 14.83 36.82 -8.61
CA GLU A 82 16.16 36.90 -8.00
C GLU A 82 16.65 35.49 -7.59
N TRP A 83 17.95 35.22 -7.76
CA TRP A 83 18.55 33.95 -7.31
C TRP A 83 18.38 33.71 -5.80
N GLY A 84 18.37 34.77 -5.00
CA GLY A 84 18.06 34.69 -3.57
C GLY A 84 16.64 34.16 -3.31
N GLU A 85 15.66 34.62 -4.09
CA GLU A 85 14.26 34.21 -3.93
C GLU A 85 14.03 32.75 -4.36
N VAL A 86 14.74 32.29 -5.39
CA VAL A 86 14.76 30.86 -5.78
C VAL A 86 15.33 30.02 -4.64
N GLY A 87 16.44 30.45 -4.04
CA GLY A 87 17.06 29.74 -2.91
C GLY A 87 16.09 29.57 -1.74
N VAL A 88 15.40 30.64 -1.34
CA VAL A 88 14.41 30.59 -0.25
C VAL A 88 13.27 29.63 -0.59
N THR A 89 12.74 29.68 -1.81
CA THR A 89 11.62 28.83 -2.22
C THR A 89 11.99 27.34 -2.17
N VAL A 90 13.18 26.99 -2.66
CA VAL A 90 13.68 25.61 -2.66
C VAL A 90 13.94 25.11 -1.23
N ILE A 91 14.59 25.92 -0.38
CA ILE A 91 14.90 25.53 1.01
C ILE A 91 13.62 25.39 1.83
N ALA A 92 12.69 26.34 1.72
CA ALA A 92 11.41 26.28 2.43
C ALA A 92 10.60 25.05 1.99
N GLY A 93 10.50 24.80 0.68
CA GLY A 93 9.81 23.63 0.14
C GLY A 93 10.43 22.32 0.62
N ALA A 94 11.76 22.21 0.57
CA ALA A 94 12.47 21.02 1.06
C ALA A 94 12.28 20.80 2.57
N GLY A 95 12.34 21.88 3.37
CA GLY A 95 12.15 21.81 4.82
C GLY A 95 10.75 21.32 5.20
N VAL A 96 9.71 21.87 4.57
CA VAL A 96 8.32 21.43 4.80
C VAL A 96 8.13 19.98 4.37
N PHE A 97 8.67 19.58 3.23
CA PHE A 97 8.57 18.22 2.75
C PHE A 97 9.24 17.21 3.67
N LEU A 98 10.46 17.51 4.13
CA LEU A 98 11.18 16.66 5.09
C LEU A 98 10.39 16.53 6.39
N PHE A 99 9.82 17.62 6.89
CA PHE A 99 8.99 17.60 8.10
C PHE A 99 7.75 16.72 7.93
N VAL A 100 7.01 16.88 6.83
CA VAL A 100 5.82 16.06 6.53
C VAL A 100 6.20 14.58 6.35
N SER A 101 7.26 14.29 5.61
CA SER A 101 7.74 12.91 5.41
C SER A 101 8.19 12.26 6.71
N TYR A 102 8.79 13.03 7.62
CA TYR A 102 9.16 12.55 8.95
C TYR A 102 7.93 12.21 9.78
N LEU A 103 6.92 13.09 9.81
CA LEU A 103 5.67 12.82 10.52
C LEU A 103 4.95 11.58 9.98
N LEU A 104 4.96 11.40 8.67
CA LEU A 104 4.39 10.21 8.03
C LEU A 104 5.12 8.93 8.44
N ALA A 105 6.45 8.96 8.50
CA ALA A 105 7.26 7.84 8.96
C ALA A 105 6.98 7.51 10.44
N GLN A 106 6.82 8.54 11.29
CA GLN A 106 6.45 8.33 12.68
C GLN A 106 5.04 7.77 12.83
N ALA A 107 4.08 8.26 12.05
CA ALA A 107 2.72 7.72 12.04
C ALA A 107 2.72 6.23 11.68
N ALA A 108 3.50 5.82 10.68
CA ALA A 108 3.62 4.41 10.28
C ALA A 108 4.18 3.51 11.39
N GLY A 109 5.01 4.05 12.29
CA GLY A 109 5.56 3.31 13.44
C GLY A 109 4.60 3.16 14.63
N VAL A 110 3.54 3.97 14.70
CA VAL A 110 2.52 3.91 15.77
C VAL A 110 1.41 2.89 15.45
N PHE A 111 1.22 2.57 14.16
CA PHE A 111 0.19 1.64 13.68
C PHE A 111 0.53 0.14 13.82
#